data_AF-I0GPS9-F1
#
_entry.id   AF-I0GPS9-F1
#
_cell.length_a   1.000
_cell.length_b   1.000
_cell.length_c   1.000
_cell.angle_alpha   90.00
_cell.angle_beta   90.00
_cell.angle_gamma   90.00
#
_symmetry.space_group_name_H-M   'P 1'
#
loop_
_entity.id
_entity.type
_entity.pdbx_description
1 polymer ?
#
loop_
_entity_poly.entity_id
_entity_poly.type
_entity_poly.pdbx_seq_one_letter_code
_entity_poly.pdbx_strand_id
1 'polypeptide(L)' 'MATPKEIDCICSAIYHHDDKLLKDEPWDEVLKDADVMHHTFNDLTKPVKDKEQARYRALRQEFGLPVQD' A
#
# COMPACT_ATOMS: atom_id res chain seq x y z
N MET A 1 -17.04 12.28 16.80
CA MET A 1 -17.24 11.41 15.63
C MET A 1 -16.48 12.00 14.46
N ALA A 2 -16.08 11.19 13.48
CA ALA A 2 -15.42 11.67 12.28
C ALA A 2 -16.33 12.62 11.49
N THR A 3 -15.73 13.61 10.84
CA THR A 3 -16.40 14.55 9.94
C THR A 3 -16.77 13.85 8.63
N PRO A 4 -17.77 14.36 7.86
CA PRO A 4 -18.10 13.79 6.56
C PRO A 4 -16.91 13.68 5.61
N LYS A 5 -16.03 14.69 5.60
CA LYS A 5 -14.81 14.68 4.79
C LYS A 5 -13.83 13.56 5.20
N GLU A 6 -13.65 13.32 6.50
CA GLU A 6 -12.80 12.22 6.98
C GLU A 6 -13.41 10.86 6.62
N ILE A 7 -14.73 10.73 6.71
CA ILE A 7 -15.46 9.52 6.29
C ILE A 7 -15.22 9.27 4.79
N ASP A 8 -15.36 10.29 3.95
CA ASP A 8 -15.14 10.18 2.50
C ASP A 8 -13.70 9.76 2.17
N CYS A 9 -12.70 10.35 2.86
CA CYS A 9 -11.30 9.95 2.70
C CYS A 9 -11.08 8.47 3.08
N ILE A 10 -11.65 8.01 4.19
CA ILE A 10 -11.54 6.61 4.62
C ILE A 10 -12.21 5.68 3.63
N CYS A 11 -13.42 6.03 3.16
CA CYS A 11 -14.16 5.26 2.16
C CYS A 11 -13.39 5.16 0.84
N SER A 12 -12.79 6.25 0.37
CA SER A 12 -11.95 6.27 -0.84
C SER A 12 -10.76 5.32 -0.70
N ALA A 13 -10.04 5.40 0.43
CA ALA A 13 -8.88 4.57 0.66
C ALA A 13 -9.26 3.09 0.67
N ILE A 14 -10.33 2.72 1.38
CA ILE A 14 -10.83 1.34 1.42
C ILE A 14 -11.29 0.88 0.04
N TYR A 15 -11.90 1.75 -0.77
CA TYR A 15 -12.36 1.39 -2.09
C TYR A 15 -11.19 1.11 -3.06
N HIS A 16 -10.15 1.94 -3.04
CA HIS A 16 -9.04 1.84 -3.99
C HIS A 16 -7.87 0.95 -3.51
N HIS A 17 -7.81 0.57 -2.22
CA HIS A 17 -6.58 -0.05 -1.70
C HIS A 17 -6.16 -1.32 -2.44
N ASP A 18 -7.07 -2.14 -2.99
CA ASP A 18 -6.67 -3.38 -3.67
C ASP A 18 -6.00 -3.15 -5.04
N ASP A 19 -6.30 -2.01 -5.70
CA ASP A 19 -5.68 -1.63 -6.98
C ASP A 19 -4.35 -0.91 -6.74
N LYS A 20 -3.27 -1.64 -6.95
CA LYS A 20 -1.89 -1.15 -6.76
C LYS A 20 -1.28 -0.57 -8.05
N LEU A 21 -1.96 -0.70 -9.19
CA LEU A 21 -1.44 -0.27 -10.50
C LEU A 21 -1.80 1.19 -10.79
N LEU A 22 -2.90 1.68 -10.22
CA LEU A 22 -3.31 3.07 -10.30
C LEU A 22 -2.80 3.86 -9.09
N LYS A 23 -2.52 5.14 -9.33
CA LYS A 23 -2.21 6.12 -8.29
C LYS A 23 -3.44 6.99 -8.08
N ASP A 24 -3.95 6.99 -6.86
CA ASP A 24 -5.16 7.70 -6.45
C ASP A 24 -4.81 8.84 -5.48
N GLU A 25 -5.75 9.19 -4.59
CA GLU A 25 -5.59 10.28 -3.63
C GLU A 25 -4.56 9.94 -2.54
N PRO A 26 -3.97 10.95 -1.87
CA PRO A 26 -2.89 10.73 -0.91
C PRO A 26 -3.21 9.72 0.21
N TRP A 27 -4.44 9.70 0.73
CA TRP A 27 -4.86 8.74 1.77
C TRP A 27 -5.00 7.32 1.24
N ASP A 28 -5.41 7.17 -0.01
CA ASP A 28 -5.54 5.90 -0.69
C ASP A 28 -4.15 5.28 -0.86
N GLU A 29 -3.17 6.09 -1.25
CA GLU A 29 -1.78 5.67 -1.38
C GLU A 29 -1.16 5.24 -0.04
N VAL A 30 -1.45 5.95 1.05
CA VAL A 30 -1.00 5.55 2.40
C VAL A 30 -1.56 4.17 2.77
N LEU A 31 -2.84 3.90 2.50
CA LEU A 31 -3.40 2.59 2.80
C LEU A 31 -2.85 1.49 1.88
N LYS A 32 -2.61 1.79 0.60
CA LYS A 32 -1.96 0.85 -0.32
C LYS A 32 -0.56 0.47 0.14
N ASP A 33 0.23 1.43 0.58
CA ASP A 33 1.58 1.19 1.09
C ASP A 33 1.54 0.35 2.37
N ALA A 34 0.66 0.71 3.31
CA ALA A 34 0.46 -0.06 4.54
C ALA A 34 0.04 -1.51 4.25
N ASP A 35 -0.85 -1.73 3.29
CA ASP A 35 -1.30 -3.06 2.86
C ASP A 35 -0.16 -3.88 2.24
N VAL A 36 0.65 -3.29 1.36
CA VAL A 36 1.85 -3.98 0.81
C VAL A 36 2.85 -4.30 1.90
N MET A 37 3.12 -3.38 2.82
CA MET A 37 4.02 -3.64 3.96
C MET A 37 3.49 -4.78 4.83
N HIS A 38 2.19 -4.83 5.09
CA HIS A 38 1.59 -5.92 5.85
C HIS A 38 1.72 -7.26 5.12
N HIS A 39 1.43 -7.31 3.81
CA HIS A 39 1.56 -8.54 3.02
C HIS A 39 2.99 -9.05 2.91
N THR A 40 3.97 -8.15 2.87
CA THR A 40 5.36 -8.51 2.49
C THR A 40 6.35 -8.51 3.66
N PHE A 41 6.09 -7.76 4.74
CA PHE A 41 6.98 -7.71 5.91
C PHE A 41 6.49 -8.52 7.10
N ASN A 42 5.19 -8.86 7.16
CA ASN A 42 4.64 -9.61 8.28
C ASN A 42 4.89 -11.13 8.18
N ASP A 43 4.92 -11.67 6.96
CA ASP A 43 5.09 -13.10 6.70
C ASP A 43 6.00 -13.32 5.49
N LEU A 44 7.31 -13.45 5.78
CA LEU A 44 8.36 -13.61 4.76
C LEU A 44 8.32 -14.96 4.03
N THR A 45 7.43 -15.88 4.43
CA THR A 45 7.31 -17.18 3.76
C THR A 45 6.43 -17.11 2.51
N LYS A 46 5.63 -16.04 2.37
CA LYS A 46 4.75 -15.84 1.22
C LYS A 46 5.48 -15.06 0.12
N PRO A 47 5.28 -15.45 -1.15
CA PRO A 47 5.79 -14.66 -2.27
C PRO A 47 5.08 -13.31 -2.33
N VAL A 48 5.81 -12.27 -2.75
CA VAL A 48 5.23 -10.96 -3.09
C VAL A 48 4.37 -11.13 -4.33
N LYS A 49 3.12 -10.61 -4.31
CA LYS A 49 2.22 -10.70 -5.47
C LYS A 49 2.73 -9.82 -6.61
N ASP A 50 2.52 -10.25 -7.86
CA ASP A 50 2.95 -9.49 -9.05
C ASP A 50 2.41 -8.05 -9.07
N LYS A 51 1.17 -7.84 -8.62
CA LYS A 51 0.57 -6.51 -8.55
C LYS A 51 1.19 -5.60 -7.48
N GLU A 52 1.88 -6.16 -6.50
CA GLU A 52 2.49 -5.44 -5.37
C GLU A 52 4.00 -5.20 -5.58
N GLN A 53 4.64 -5.96 -6.49
CA GLN A 53 6.08 -5.96 -6.76
C GLN A 53 6.68 -4.56 -6.94
N ALA A 54 6.07 -3.71 -7.78
CA ALA A 54 6.58 -2.37 -8.05
C ALA A 54 6.57 -1.49 -6.78
N ARG A 55 5.47 -1.53 -6.01
CA ARG A 55 5.30 -0.75 -4.78
C ARG A 55 6.19 -1.28 -3.67
N TYR A 56 6.32 -2.60 -3.54
CA TYR A 56 7.25 -3.25 -2.62
C TYR A 56 8.69 -2.78 -2.82
N ARG A 57 9.17 -2.77 -4.07
CA ARG A 57 10.53 -2.31 -4.39
C ARG A 57 10.72 -0.82 -4.06
N ALA A 58 9.74 0.02 -4.38
CA ALA A 58 9.77 1.44 -4.07
C ALA A 58 9.85 1.70 -2.56
N LEU A 59 9.01 1.03 -1.77
CA LEU A 59 9.02 1.13 -0.30
C LEU A 59 10.37 0.70 0.28
N ARG A 60 10.94 -0.41 -0.19
CA ARG A 60 12.27 -0.85 0.26
C ARG A 60 13.34 0.18 -0.03
N GLN A 61 13.32 0.78 -1.21
CA GLN A 61 14.26 1.85 -1.57
C GLN A 61 14.08 3.08 -0.67
N GLU A 62 12.83 3.49 -0.40
CA GLU A 62 12.52 4.63 0.47
C GLU A 62 13.00 4.41 1.92
N PHE A 63 12.83 3.20 2.45
CA PHE A 63 13.28 2.83 3.80
C PHE A 63 14.76 2.42 3.89
N GLY A 64 15.53 2.49 2.79
CA GLY A 64 16.95 2.11 2.76
C GLY A 64 17.22 0.61 2.91
N LEU A 65 16.24 -0.23 2.56
CA LEU A 65 16.36 -1.69 2.57
C LEU A 65 16.93 -2.21 1.25
N PRO A 66 17.67 -3.33 1.25
CA PRO A 66 18.19 -3.92 0.01
C PRO A 66 17.06 -4.26 -0.96
N VAL A 67 17.15 -3.89 -2.24
CA VAL A 67 16.15 -4.29 -3.24
C VAL A 67 16.23 -5.81 -3.41
N GLN A 68 15.10 -6.50 -3.23
CA GLN A 68 14.97 -7.93 -3.48
C GLN A 68 14.32 -8.12 -4.86
N ASP A 69 14.90 -8.99 -5.68
CA ASP A 69 14.44 -9.29 -7.04
C ASP A 69 13.16 -10.13 -7.05
#